data_AF-A0A7M3BL21-F1
#
_entry.id   AF-A0A7M3BL21-F1
#
_cell.length_a   1.000
_cell.length_b   1.000
_cell.length_c   1.000
_cell.angle_alpha   90.00
_cell.angle_beta   90.00
_cell.angle_gamma   90.00
#
_symmetry.space_group_name_H-M   'P 1'
#
loop_
_entity.id
_entity.type
_entity.pdbx_description
1 polymer ?
#
loop_
_entity_poly.entity_id
_entity_poly.type
_entity_poly.pdbx_seq_one_letter_code
_entity_poly.pdbx_strand_id
1 'polypeptide(L)'
;VGLGIAASSALMAILLTAQAGWAAGWFWSAVISAGAFALVALLLGSTATANGADGREPALPKDRSLVKIIVAYGLFGFGYIVTATFLVAIVRQGGGSRVFEAMVWMVTGLAGIPSVWLWQKIAGKIGLYQAYAFGCLVEVVGVTASVAVGGHIGPLLGGFLLGGTFIAITALGLQTGRQLAPQAPRRVLALMTASFGLGQIIGPIVAGLLAQASGDFFLASIMAAAVLLVSGAITWSAAPKSP
;
A
#
# COMPACT_ATOMS: atom_id res chain seq x y z
N VAL A 1 -4.96 -8.53 4.44
CA VAL A 1 -4.82 -7.90 3.10
C VAL A 1 -4.18 -8.86 2.11
N GLY A 2 -2.91 -9.25 2.26
CA GLY A 2 -2.22 -10.15 1.31
C GLY A 2 -2.98 -11.44 0.98
N LEU A 3 -3.48 -12.16 1.99
CA LEU A 3 -4.31 -13.36 1.78
C LEU A 3 -5.57 -13.09 0.94
N GLY A 4 -6.23 -11.95 1.16
CA GLY A 4 -7.43 -11.57 0.39
C GLY A 4 -7.11 -11.26 -1.07
N ILE A 5 -5.99 -10.57 -1.33
CA ILE A 5 -5.48 -10.32 -2.69
C ILE A 5 -5.16 -11.65 -3.37
N ALA A 6 -4.43 -12.56 -2.70
CA ALA A 6 -4.09 -13.86 -3.25
C ALA A 6 -5.34 -14.71 -3.55
N ALA A 7 -6.27 -14.83 -2.59
CA ALA A 7 -7.49 -15.61 -2.76
C ALA A 7 -8.39 -15.08 -3.89
N SER A 8 -8.59 -13.76 -3.96
CA SER A 8 -9.38 -13.12 -5.03
C SER A 8 -8.69 -13.24 -6.40
N SER A 9 -7.35 -13.22 -6.44
CA SER A 9 -6.59 -13.44 -7.67
C SER A 9 -6.70 -14.89 -8.17
N ALA A 10 -6.63 -15.88 -7.26
CA ALA A 10 -6.86 -17.29 -7.61
C ALA A 10 -8.28 -17.49 -8.16
N LEU A 11 -9.27 -16.92 -7.47
CA LEU A 11 -10.66 -16.96 -7.92
C LEU A 11 -10.79 -16.37 -9.33
N MET A 12 -10.21 -15.20 -9.59
CA MET A 12 -10.28 -14.60 -10.91
C MET A 12 -9.59 -15.41 -11.99
N ALA A 13 -8.44 -16.02 -11.70
CA ALA A 13 -7.79 -16.93 -12.64
C ALA A 13 -8.72 -18.11 -13.01
N ILE A 14 -9.36 -18.73 -12.03
CA ILE A 14 -10.32 -19.84 -12.24
C ILE A 14 -11.51 -19.37 -13.08
N LEU A 15 -12.14 -18.25 -12.71
CA LEU A 15 -13.32 -17.72 -13.42
C LEU A 15 -13.01 -17.34 -14.88
N LEU A 16 -11.82 -16.77 -15.13
CA LEU A 16 -11.37 -16.46 -16.49
C LEU A 16 -11.14 -17.72 -17.31
N THR A 17 -10.53 -18.76 -16.73
CA THR A 17 -10.35 -20.05 -17.44
C THR A 17 -11.67 -20.77 -17.72
N ALA A 18 -12.66 -20.60 -16.84
CA ALA A 18 -14.01 -21.12 -17.01
C ALA A 18 -14.90 -20.26 -17.94
N GLN A 19 -14.35 -19.19 -18.55
CA GLN A 19 -15.08 -18.23 -19.39
C GLN A 19 -16.32 -17.63 -18.69
N ALA A 20 -16.27 -17.51 -17.37
CA ALA A 20 -17.37 -16.96 -16.60
C ALA A 20 -17.56 -15.47 -16.90
N GLY A 21 -18.82 -15.01 -16.91
CA GLY A 21 -19.14 -13.61 -17.07
C GLY A 21 -18.61 -12.75 -15.92
N TRP A 22 -18.41 -11.46 -16.15
CA TRP A 22 -17.89 -10.51 -15.16
C TRP A 22 -18.71 -10.47 -13.86
N ALA A 23 -20.03 -10.73 -13.94
CA ALA A 23 -20.92 -10.82 -12.79
C ALA A 23 -20.55 -11.95 -11.82
N ALA A 24 -20.04 -13.09 -12.33
CA ALA A 24 -19.60 -14.19 -11.48
C ALA A 24 -18.44 -13.78 -10.55
N GLY A 25 -17.55 -12.91 -11.03
CA GLY A 25 -16.47 -12.34 -10.21
C GLY A 25 -17.00 -11.57 -9.00
N TRP A 26 -18.07 -10.79 -9.18
CA TRP A 26 -18.72 -10.07 -8.08
C TRP A 26 -19.40 -11.02 -7.09
N PHE A 27 -20.19 -11.98 -7.57
CA PHE A 27 -20.91 -12.91 -6.70
C PHE A 27 -19.96 -13.79 -5.89
N TRP A 28 -18.94 -14.38 -6.51
CA TRP A 28 -17.98 -15.22 -5.79
C TRP A 28 -17.11 -14.43 -4.82
N SER A 29 -16.73 -13.20 -5.18
CA SER A 29 -16.03 -12.31 -4.24
C SER A 29 -16.92 -11.99 -3.03
N ALA A 30 -18.22 -11.71 -3.24
CA ALA A 30 -19.18 -11.48 -2.15
C ALA A 30 -19.33 -12.72 -1.25
N VAL A 31 -19.38 -13.93 -1.82
CA VAL A 31 -19.43 -15.19 -1.05
C VAL A 31 -18.18 -15.37 -0.18
N ILE A 32 -16.99 -15.17 -0.75
CA ILE A 32 -15.73 -15.27 0.01
C ILE A 32 -15.69 -14.22 1.12
N SER A 33 -16.07 -12.97 0.83
CA SER A 33 -16.12 -11.89 1.82
C SER A 33 -17.13 -12.17 2.94
N ALA A 34 -18.32 -12.67 2.62
CA ALA A 34 -19.35 -13.03 3.60
C ALA A 34 -18.89 -14.20 4.49
N GLY A 35 -18.25 -15.22 3.91
CA GLY A 35 -17.69 -16.33 4.66
C GLY A 35 -16.56 -15.89 5.59
N ALA A 36 -15.65 -15.03 5.12
CA ALA A 36 -14.59 -14.45 5.94
C ALA A 36 -15.16 -13.57 7.08
N PHE A 37 -16.19 -12.77 6.78
CA PHE A 37 -16.89 -11.96 7.79
C PHE A 37 -17.54 -12.84 8.86
N ALA A 38 -18.27 -13.88 8.45
CA ALA A 38 -18.90 -14.82 9.38
C ALA A 38 -17.86 -15.52 10.25
N LEU A 39 -16.76 -15.99 9.66
CA LEU A 39 -15.65 -16.60 10.41
C LEU A 39 -15.07 -15.63 11.44
N VAL A 40 -14.77 -14.39 11.04
CA VAL A 40 -14.25 -13.37 11.96
C VAL A 40 -15.28 -13.03 13.06
N ALA A 41 -16.56 -12.93 12.74
CA ALA A 41 -17.63 -12.69 13.71
C ALA A 41 -17.82 -13.83 14.71
N LEU A 42 -17.55 -15.09 14.30
CA LEU A 42 -17.58 -16.25 15.19
C LEU A 42 -16.32 -16.33 16.07
N LEU A 43 -15.17 -15.90 15.56
CA LEU A 43 -13.89 -15.90 16.29
C LEU A 43 -13.77 -14.72 17.26
N LEU A 44 -14.33 -13.56 16.90
CA LEU A 44 -14.50 -12.43 17.78
C LEU A 44 -15.65 -12.77 18.73
N GLY A 45 -15.34 -13.29 19.91
CA GLY A 45 -16.31 -13.33 21.02
C GLY A 45 -16.87 -11.93 21.30
N SER A 46 -17.87 -11.83 22.19
CA SER A 46 -18.43 -10.55 22.62
C SER A 46 -17.37 -9.71 23.36
N THR A 47 -16.47 -9.08 22.62
CA THR A 47 -15.53 -8.11 23.15
C THR A 47 -16.36 -6.87 23.41
N ALA A 48 -16.71 -6.64 24.68
CA ALA A 48 -17.16 -5.34 25.13
C ALA A 48 -16.27 -4.29 24.48
N THR A 49 -16.87 -3.31 23.80
CA THR A 49 -16.14 -2.18 23.27
C THR A 49 -15.30 -1.64 24.41
N ALA A 50 -13.98 -1.79 24.34
CA ALA A 50 -13.09 -1.07 25.20
C ALA A 50 -13.28 0.39 24.83
N ASN A 51 -14.26 1.03 25.48
CA ASN A 51 -14.57 2.44 25.38
C ASN A 51 -13.26 3.15 25.64
N GLY A 52 -12.64 3.64 24.58
CA GLY A 52 -11.39 4.34 24.70
C GLY A 52 -11.64 5.55 25.58
N ALA A 53 -10.91 5.63 26.69
CA ALA A 53 -10.83 6.73 27.66
C ALA A 53 -11.80 7.89 27.37
N ASP A 54 -12.84 8.01 28.18
CA ASP A 54 -13.75 9.16 28.19
C ASP A 54 -12.95 10.46 28.35
N GLY A 55 -12.80 11.21 27.26
CA GLY A 55 -12.05 12.46 27.26
C GLY A 55 -11.65 12.92 25.87
N ARG A 56 -11.71 14.24 25.64
CA ARG A 56 -11.22 14.87 24.40
C ARG A 56 -9.69 14.80 24.40
N GLU A 57 -9.10 14.10 23.43
CA GLU A 57 -7.64 14.08 23.25
C GLU A 57 -7.07 15.52 23.15
N PRO A 58 -5.86 15.78 23.66
CA PRO A 58 -5.20 17.08 23.54
C PRO A 58 -4.86 17.41 22.08
N ALA A 59 -4.50 18.67 21.81
CA ALA A 59 -4.00 19.07 20.49
C ALA A 59 -2.73 18.28 20.14
N LEU A 60 -2.52 18.03 18.84
CA LEU A 60 -1.29 17.39 18.38
C LEU A 60 -0.09 18.27 18.74
N PRO A 61 1.05 17.67 19.13
CA PRO A 61 2.25 18.43 19.42
C PRO A 61 2.71 19.17 18.16
N LYS A 62 3.22 20.39 18.32
CA LYS A 62 3.85 21.17 17.25
C LYS A 62 5.26 20.64 16.98
N ASP A 63 5.36 19.38 16.64
CA ASP A 63 6.62 18.66 16.42
C ASP A 63 6.94 18.60 14.92
N ARG A 64 8.16 18.99 14.54
CA ARG A 64 8.59 19.00 13.14
C ARG A 64 8.68 17.59 12.55
N SER A 65 9.10 16.60 13.32
CA SER A 65 9.14 15.20 12.89
C SER A 65 7.74 14.65 12.68
N LEU A 66 6.76 15.03 13.51
CA LEU A 66 5.36 14.65 13.30
C LEU A 66 4.81 15.19 11.98
N VAL A 67 5.05 16.47 11.68
CA VAL A 67 4.63 17.07 10.39
C VAL A 67 5.29 16.35 9.22
N LYS A 68 6.60 16.08 9.30
CA LYS A 68 7.33 15.33 8.28
C LYS A 68 6.72 13.95 8.04
N ILE A 69 6.40 13.21 9.09
CA ILE A 69 5.78 11.88 8.98
C ILE A 69 4.39 11.96 8.35
N ILE A 70 3.56 12.94 8.73
CA ILE A 70 2.24 13.13 8.11
C ILE A 70 2.36 13.43 6.61
N VAL A 71 3.29 14.30 6.22
CA VAL A 71 3.54 14.65 4.81
C VAL A 71 4.09 13.45 4.04
N ALA A 72 5.12 12.78 4.57
CA ALA A 72 5.71 11.60 3.95
C ALA A 72 4.66 10.50 3.76
N TYR A 73 3.76 10.31 4.72
CA TYR A 73 2.69 9.33 4.64
C TYR A 73 1.68 9.63 3.54
N GLY A 74 1.37 10.91 3.30
CA GLY A 74 0.55 11.34 2.16
C GLY A 74 1.25 11.15 0.82
N LEU A 75 2.55 11.49 0.73
CA LEU A 75 3.36 11.26 -0.47
C LEU A 75 3.51 9.77 -0.78
N PHE A 76 3.69 8.93 0.23
CA PHE A 76 3.65 7.48 0.07
C PHE A 76 2.30 7.03 -0.49
N GLY A 77 1.19 7.53 0.08
CA GLY A 77 -0.17 7.34 -0.43
C GLY A 77 -0.33 7.66 -1.91
N PHE A 78 0.30 8.74 -2.38
CA PHE A 78 0.36 9.11 -3.79
C PHE A 78 1.18 8.12 -4.62
N GLY A 79 2.41 7.79 -4.20
CA GLY A 79 3.34 7.02 -5.02
C GLY A 79 2.91 5.57 -5.20
N TYR A 80 2.51 4.91 -4.12
CA TYR A 80 2.14 3.50 -4.18
C TYR A 80 0.84 3.28 -4.97
N ILE A 81 -0.14 4.19 -4.82
CA ILE A 81 -1.46 4.00 -5.43
C ILE A 81 -1.39 4.08 -6.94
N VAL A 82 -0.52 4.94 -7.49
CA VAL A 82 -0.35 5.05 -8.95
C VAL A 82 0.02 3.70 -9.53
N THR A 83 0.98 3.02 -8.90
CA THR A 83 1.38 1.67 -9.32
C THR A 83 0.22 0.69 -9.14
N ALA A 84 -0.40 0.63 -7.95
CA ALA A 84 -1.50 -0.29 -7.69
C ALA A 84 -2.69 -0.11 -8.66
N THR A 85 -3.02 1.13 -9.03
CA THR A 85 -4.13 1.45 -9.93
C THR A 85 -3.81 1.11 -11.38
N PHE A 86 -2.61 1.45 -11.86
CA PHE A 86 -2.28 1.33 -13.27
C PHE A 86 -1.51 0.06 -13.63
N LEU A 87 -1.11 -0.78 -12.68
CA LEU A 87 -0.40 -2.04 -12.94
C LEU A 87 -1.13 -2.92 -13.96
N VAL A 88 -2.45 -3.03 -13.87
CA VAL A 88 -3.27 -3.79 -14.83
C VAL A 88 -3.24 -3.15 -16.22
N ALA A 89 -3.27 -1.83 -16.30
CA ALA A 89 -3.19 -1.11 -17.56
C ALA A 89 -1.80 -1.25 -18.21
N ILE A 90 -0.74 -1.18 -17.42
CA ILE A 90 0.65 -1.45 -17.83
C ILE A 90 0.77 -2.87 -18.42
N VAL A 91 0.22 -3.86 -17.71
CA VAL A 91 0.22 -5.26 -18.17
C VAL A 91 -0.49 -5.39 -19.52
N ARG A 92 -1.67 -4.80 -19.68
CA ARG A 92 -2.44 -4.85 -20.93
C ARG A 92 -1.75 -4.11 -22.08
N GLN A 93 -1.17 -2.95 -21.80
CA GLN A 93 -0.41 -2.18 -22.79
C GLN A 93 0.80 -2.98 -23.30
N GLY A 94 1.45 -3.76 -22.44
CA GLY A 94 2.52 -4.69 -22.80
C GLY A 94 2.07 -5.98 -23.49
N GLY A 95 0.79 -6.14 -23.84
CA GLY A 95 0.25 -7.34 -24.48
C GLY A 95 -0.07 -8.50 -23.53
N GLY A 96 -0.05 -8.27 -22.22
CA GLY A 96 -0.37 -9.27 -21.20
C GLY A 96 -1.85 -9.66 -21.20
N SER A 97 -2.13 -10.91 -20.83
CA SER A 97 -3.49 -11.44 -20.74
C SER A 97 -4.15 -11.14 -19.38
N ARG A 98 -5.48 -11.27 -19.32
CA ARG A 98 -6.24 -11.16 -18.05
C ARG A 98 -5.82 -12.20 -17.00
N VAL A 99 -5.42 -13.38 -17.44
CA VAL A 99 -4.89 -14.42 -16.54
C VAL A 99 -3.54 -13.98 -15.98
N PHE A 100 -2.69 -13.35 -16.81
CA PHE A 100 -1.42 -12.79 -16.36
C PHE A 100 -1.61 -11.62 -15.38
N GLU A 101 -2.61 -10.76 -15.58
CA GLU A 101 -3.00 -9.73 -14.59
C GLU A 101 -3.33 -10.37 -13.22
N ALA A 102 -4.11 -11.46 -13.22
CA ALA A 102 -4.44 -12.20 -12.00
C ALA A 102 -3.18 -12.84 -11.38
N MET A 103 -2.24 -13.35 -12.17
CA MET A 103 -0.96 -13.87 -11.66
C MET A 103 -0.10 -12.78 -11.00
N VAL A 104 -0.02 -11.59 -11.60
CA VAL A 104 0.72 -10.47 -11.00
C VAL A 104 0.14 -10.12 -9.63
N TRP A 105 -1.19 -10.00 -9.52
CA TRP A 105 -1.84 -9.74 -8.24
C TRP A 105 -1.74 -10.91 -7.25
N MET A 106 -1.74 -12.16 -7.73
CA MET A 106 -1.45 -13.31 -6.89
C MET A 106 -0.08 -13.18 -6.24
N VAL A 107 0.96 -12.86 -7.02
CA VAL A 107 2.33 -12.65 -6.52
C VAL A 107 2.36 -11.49 -5.51
N THR A 108 1.69 -10.38 -5.81
CA THR A 108 1.52 -9.25 -4.87
C THR A 108 0.89 -9.71 -3.55
N GLY A 109 -0.18 -10.50 -3.62
CA GLY A 109 -0.89 -11.02 -2.46
C GLY A 109 -0.03 -11.95 -1.60
N LEU A 110 0.68 -12.89 -2.23
CA LEU A 110 1.57 -13.83 -1.57
C LEU A 110 2.75 -13.10 -0.89
N ALA A 111 3.36 -12.12 -1.57
CA ALA A 111 4.41 -11.28 -0.98
C ALA A 111 3.89 -10.44 0.20
N GLY A 112 2.62 -10.01 0.14
CA GLY A 112 1.97 -9.24 1.19
C GLY A 112 1.63 -10.02 2.47
N ILE A 113 1.59 -11.36 2.44
CA ILE A 113 1.30 -12.17 3.62
C ILE A 113 2.37 -12.00 4.72
N PRO A 114 3.67 -12.24 4.45
CA PRO A 114 4.72 -12.09 5.46
C PRO A 114 5.22 -10.64 5.62
N SER A 115 4.79 -9.71 4.75
CA SER A 115 5.37 -8.37 4.63
C SER A 115 5.47 -7.62 5.96
N VAL A 116 4.34 -7.47 6.69
CA VAL A 116 4.32 -6.72 7.95
C VAL A 116 5.26 -7.35 8.98
N TRP A 117 5.24 -8.68 9.13
CA TRP A 117 6.11 -9.38 10.07
C TRP A 117 7.59 -9.19 9.74
N LEU A 118 7.96 -9.29 8.46
CA LEU A 118 9.34 -9.13 8.02
C LEU A 118 9.84 -7.71 8.29
N TRP A 119 9.06 -6.70 7.92
CA TRP A 119 9.42 -5.31 8.12
C TRP A 119 9.39 -4.88 9.58
N GLN A 120 8.54 -5.47 10.43
CA GLN A 120 8.60 -5.27 11.88
C GLN A 120 9.90 -5.83 12.47
N LYS A 121 10.36 -7.00 12.01
CA LYS A 121 11.68 -7.52 12.40
C LYS A 121 12.83 -6.61 11.96
N ILE A 122 12.74 -6.04 10.75
CA ILE A 122 13.72 -5.08 10.25
C ILE A 122 13.69 -3.82 11.13
N ALA A 123 12.51 -3.24 11.35
CA ALA A 123 12.31 -2.09 12.23
C ALA A 123 12.82 -2.31 13.66
N GLY A 124 12.72 -3.53 14.21
CA GLY A 124 13.29 -3.84 15.51
C GLY A 124 14.82 -3.72 15.56
N LYS A 125 15.50 -3.82 14.42
CA LYS A 125 16.97 -3.72 14.32
C LYS A 125 17.46 -2.32 13.94
N ILE A 126 16.75 -1.63 13.05
CA ILE A 126 17.19 -0.35 12.46
C ILE A 126 16.26 0.83 12.81
N GLY A 127 15.18 0.59 13.56
CA GLY A 127 14.18 1.58 13.90
C GLY A 127 13.14 1.83 12.80
N LEU A 128 12.02 2.45 13.18
CA LEU A 128 10.86 2.65 12.32
C LEU A 128 11.14 3.57 11.12
N TYR A 129 11.82 4.69 11.35
CA TYR A 129 12.13 5.68 10.31
C TYR A 129 12.96 5.07 9.17
N GLN A 130 14.01 4.31 9.53
CA GLN A 130 14.91 3.69 8.55
C GLN A 130 14.20 2.56 7.82
N ALA A 131 13.45 1.71 8.54
CA ALA A 131 12.65 0.65 7.92
C ALA A 131 11.61 1.20 6.94
N TYR A 132 10.91 2.28 7.29
CA TYR A 132 9.96 2.95 6.39
C TYR A 132 10.65 3.47 5.12
N ALA A 133 11.79 4.15 5.28
CA ALA A 133 12.53 4.71 4.16
C ALA A 133 13.08 3.62 3.23
N PHE A 134 13.65 2.54 3.78
CA PHE A 134 14.09 1.40 2.97
C PHE A 134 12.91 0.70 2.29
N GLY A 135 11.75 0.61 2.94
CA GLY A 135 10.52 0.13 2.30
C GLY A 135 10.19 0.96 1.06
N CYS A 136 10.21 2.30 1.18
CA CYS A 136 9.97 3.19 0.04
C CYS A 136 11.01 2.96 -1.07
N LEU A 137 12.29 2.74 -0.75
CA LEU A 137 13.31 2.43 -1.75
C LEU A 137 13.07 1.10 -2.47
N VAL A 138 12.65 0.06 -1.74
CA VAL A 138 12.28 -1.23 -2.35
C VAL A 138 11.08 -1.04 -3.30
N GLU A 139 10.12 -0.21 -2.91
CA GLU A 139 8.97 0.09 -3.74
C GLU A 139 9.36 0.91 -4.98
N VAL A 140 10.24 1.91 -4.86
CA VAL A 140 10.83 2.65 -6.00
C VAL A 140 11.39 1.69 -7.05
N VAL A 141 12.13 0.66 -6.60
CA VAL A 141 12.66 -0.39 -7.49
C VAL A 141 11.51 -1.15 -8.15
N GLY A 142 10.48 -1.54 -7.40
CA GLY A 142 9.29 -2.21 -7.94
C GLY A 142 8.54 -1.40 -8.98
N VAL A 143 8.24 -0.14 -8.67
CA VAL A 143 7.53 0.77 -9.58
C VAL A 143 8.33 0.97 -10.86
N THR A 144 9.63 1.25 -10.73
CA THR A 144 10.51 1.44 -11.90
C THR A 144 10.61 0.17 -12.74
N ALA A 145 10.79 -0.99 -12.09
CA ALA A 145 10.87 -2.27 -12.78
C ALA A 145 9.62 -2.61 -13.59
N SER A 146 8.44 -2.21 -13.09
CA SER A 146 7.15 -2.47 -13.76
C SER A 146 7.05 -1.88 -15.17
N VAL A 147 7.80 -0.79 -15.44
CA VAL A 147 7.79 -0.08 -16.72
C VAL A 147 9.12 -0.15 -17.48
N ALA A 148 10.24 -0.43 -16.81
CA ALA A 148 11.57 -0.39 -17.42
C ALA A 148 12.14 -1.76 -17.84
N VAL A 149 11.75 -2.85 -17.17
CA VAL A 149 12.36 -4.19 -17.41
C VAL A 149 11.74 -4.88 -18.63
N GLY A 150 10.50 -4.51 -19.01
CA GLY A 150 9.78 -5.10 -20.13
C GLY A 150 9.36 -6.56 -19.91
N GLY A 151 8.61 -7.09 -20.89
CA GLY A 151 8.09 -8.45 -20.87
C GLY A 151 7.24 -8.77 -19.64
N HIS A 152 7.20 -10.06 -19.27
CA HIS A 152 6.44 -10.52 -18.10
C HIS A 152 7.18 -10.27 -16.77
N ILE A 153 8.50 -10.08 -16.82
CA ILE A 153 9.32 -9.93 -15.62
C ILE A 153 9.04 -8.60 -14.92
N GLY A 154 8.88 -7.50 -15.69
CA GLY A 154 8.63 -6.18 -15.14
C GLY A 154 7.42 -6.13 -14.20
N PRO A 155 6.20 -6.47 -14.69
CA PRO A 155 5.00 -6.47 -13.85
C PRO A 155 5.05 -7.45 -12.68
N LEU A 156 5.65 -8.64 -12.84
CA LEU A 156 5.80 -9.60 -11.75
C LEU A 156 6.72 -9.08 -10.64
N LEU A 157 7.85 -8.49 -11.01
CA LEU A 157 8.77 -7.89 -10.05
C LEU A 157 8.14 -6.68 -9.37
N GLY A 158 7.44 -5.83 -10.13
CA GLY A 158 6.69 -4.70 -9.60
C GLY A 158 5.61 -5.13 -8.60
N GLY A 159 4.79 -6.13 -8.94
CA GLY A 159 3.78 -6.68 -8.04
C GLY A 159 4.38 -7.32 -6.79
N PHE A 160 5.45 -8.10 -6.92
CA PHE A 160 6.15 -8.71 -5.79
C PHE A 160 6.68 -7.66 -4.81
N LEU A 161 7.38 -6.63 -5.31
CA LEU A 161 7.97 -5.59 -4.48
C LEU A 161 6.92 -4.66 -3.87
N LEU A 162 5.86 -4.32 -4.61
CA LEU A 162 4.69 -3.62 -4.09
C LEU A 162 4.07 -4.42 -2.94
N GLY A 163 3.72 -5.68 -3.17
CA GLY A 163 3.10 -6.56 -2.18
C GLY A 163 3.97 -6.73 -0.94
N GLY A 164 5.27 -6.89 -1.13
CA GLY A 164 6.26 -7.01 -0.05
C GLY A 164 6.43 -5.76 0.81
N THR A 165 5.94 -4.59 0.40
CA THR A 165 6.24 -3.31 1.05
C THR A 165 5.01 -2.50 1.47
N PHE A 166 3.99 -2.33 0.62
CA PHE A 166 2.99 -1.28 0.83
C PHE A 166 2.23 -1.42 2.16
N ILE A 167 1.86 -2.66 2.54
CA ILE A 167 1.14 -2.94 3.79
C ILE A 167 2.05 -2.66 5.00
N ALA A 168 3.31 -3.06 4.90
CA ALA A 168 4.30 -2.83 5.95
C ALA A 168 4.62 -1.35 6.15
N ILE A 169 4.85 -0.60 5.07
CA ILE A 169 5.14 0.84 5.13
C ILE A 169 3.96 1.58 5.76
N THR A 170 2.73 1.23 5.37
CA THR A 170 1.49 1.75 5.98
C THR A 170 1.49 1.52 7.50
N ALA A 171 1.78 0.29 7.95
CA ALA A 171 1.84 -0.05 9.37
C ALA A 171 2.95 0.70 10.12
N LEU A 172 4.16 0.75 9.56
CA LEU A 172 5.31 1.46 10.13
C LEU A 172 5.05 2.97 10.25
N GLY A 173 4.41 3.57 9.25
CA GLY A 173 4.04 4.99 9.26
C GLY A 173 3.08 5.32 10.40
N LEU A 174 1.96 4.58 10.50
CA LEU A 174 0.99 4.77 11.59
C LEU A 174 1.61 4.52 12.96
N GLN A 175 2.49 3.52 13.09
CA GLN A 175 3.23 3.26 14.32
C GLN A 175 4.13 4.43 14.69
N THR A 176 4.84 5.02 13.72
CA THR A 176 5.71 6.18 13.92
C THR A 176 4.90 7.40 14.36
N GLY A 177 3.77 7.68 13.71
CA GLY A 177 2.88 8.78 14.11
C GLY A 177 2.33 8.61 15.52
N ARG A 178 1.94 7.40 15.91
CA ARG A 178 1.51 7.10 17.28
C ARG A 178 2.63 7.29 18.31
N GLN A 179 3.87 6.94 17.96
CA GLN A 179 5.02 7.18 18.84
C GLN A 179 5.32 8.67 19.04
N LEU A 180 5.10 9.50 18.02
CA LEU A 180 5.31 10.95 18.09
C LEU A 180 4.16 11.71 18.78
N ALA A 181 2.96 11.13 18.84
CA ALA A 181 1.79 11.72 19.51
C ALA A 181 1.11 10.72 20.47
N PRO A 182 1.81 10.24 21.52
CA PRO A 182 1.30 9.19 22.40
C PRO A 182 0.06 9.61 23.20
N GLN A 183 -0.11 10.92 23.45
CA GLN A 183 -1.24 11.50 24.17
C GLN A 183 -2.48 11.73 23.28
N ALA A 184 -2.34 11.68 21.95
CA ALA A 184 -3.44 11.93 21.01
C ALA A 184 -3.46 10.91 19.85
N PRO A 185 -3.52 9.60 20.16
CA PRO A 185 -3.39 8.53 19.17
C PRO A 185 -4.53 8.52 18.14
N ARG A 186 -5.79 8.82 18.52
CA ARG A 186 -6.90 8.84 17.55
C ARG A 186 -6.76 10.02 16.59
N ARG A 187 -6.39 11.21 17.09
CA ARG A 187 -6.18 12.39 16.25
C ARG A 187 -5.04 12.23 15.25
N VAL A 188 -3.90 11.66 15.67
CA VAL A 188 -2.78 11.45 14.73
C VAL A 188 -3.15 10.41 13.67
N LEU A 189 -3.82 9.32 14.05
CA LEU A 189 -4.29 8.31 13.09
C LEU A 189 -5.29 8.89 12.10
N ALA A 190 -6.25 9.71 12.56
CA ALA A 190 -7.21 10.39 11.69
C ALA A 190 -6.51 11.32 10.68
N LEU A 191 -5.57 12.15 11.15
CA LEU A 191 -4.85 13.09 10.27
C LEU A 191 -3.92 12.36 9.28
N MET A 192 -3.23 11.32 9.72
CA MET A 192 -2.43 10.48 8.83
C MET A 192 -3.29 9.77 7.79
N THR A 193 -4.46 9.27 8.18
CA THR A 193 -5.41 8.63 7.25
C THR A 193 -5.94 9.65 6.23
N ALA A 194 -6.26 10.88 6.66
CA ALA A 194 -6.66 11.95 5.76
C ALA A 194 -5.54 12.35 4.80
N SER A 195 -4.30 12.46 5.28
CA SER A 195 -3.11 12.74 4.45
C SER A 195 -2.87 11.65 3.41
N PHE A 196 -2.96 10.38 3.83
CA PHE A 196 -2.84 9.22 2.95
C PHE A 196 -3.92 9.21 1.88
N GLY A 197 -5.18 9.41 2.26
CA GLY A 197 -6.32 9.49 1.34
C GLY A 197 -6.19 10.64 0.34
N LEU A 198 -5.67 11.79 0.76
CA LEU A 198 -5.39 12.91 -0.14
C LEU A 198 -4.36 12.51 -1.21
N GLY A 199 -3.28 11.85 -0.81
CA GLY A 199 -2.31 11.28 -1.75
C GLY A 199 -2.96 10.28 -2.71
N GLN A 200 -3.85 9.42 -2.19
CA GLN A 200 -4.56 8.42 -3.00
C GLN A 200 -5.53 9.01 -4.03
N ILE A 201 -6.05 10.21 -3.78
CA ILE A 201 -6.91 10.92 -4.74
C ILE A 201 -6.05 11.62 -5.79
N ILE A 202 -5.02 12.34 -5.36
CA ILE A 202 -4.18 13.14 -6.27
C ILE A 202 -3.35 12.23 -7.20
N GLY A 203 -2.84 11.11 -6.69
CA GLY A 203 -1.98 10.17 -7.43
C GLY A 203 -2.58 9.75 -8.77
N PRO A 204 -3.74 9.08 -8.79
CA PRO A 204 -4.37 8.60 -10.02
C PRO A 204 -4.79 9.73 -10.97
N ILE A 205 -5.17 10.90 -10.45
CA ILE A 205 -5.49 12.08 -11.28
C ILE A 205 -4.25 12.51 -12.07
N VAL A 206 -3.13 12.74 -11.38
CA VAL A 206 -1.90 13.19 -12.02
C VAL A 206 -1.35 12.12 -12.96
N ALA A 207 -1.31 10.87 -12.52
CA ALA A 207 -0.85 9.75 -13.33
C ALA A 207 -1.73 9.52 -14.58
N GLY A 208 -3.04 9.66 -14.47
CA GLY A 208 -3.97 9.57 -15.59
C GLY A 208 -3.74 10.67 -16.64
N LEU A 209 -3.52 11.92 -16.19
CA LEU A 209 -3.19 13.04 -17.08
C LEU A 209 -1.84 12.84 -17.78
N LEU A 210 -0.82 12.37 -17.05
CA LEU A 210 0.48 12.05 -17.62
C LEU A 210 0.39 10.92 -18.64
N ALA A 211 -0.38 9.87 -18.34
CA ALA A 211 -0.56 8.75 -19.25
C ALA A 211 -1.33 9.15 -20.51
N GLN A 212 -2.34 10.02 -20.38
CA GLN A 212 -3.06 10.57 -21.52
C GLN A 212 -2.14 11.43 -22.42
N ALA A 213 -1.25 12.23 -21.81
CA ALA A 213 -0.35 13.12 -22.54
C ALA A 213 0.82 12.39 -23.21
N SER A 214 1.36 11.35 -22.57
CA SER A 214 2.52 10.60 -23.07
C SER A 214 2.15 9.38 -23.92
N GLY A 215 0.93 8.86 -23.77
CA GLY A 215 0.47 7.65 -24.46
C GLY A 215 0.89 6.33 -23.78
N ASP A 216 1.66 6.40 -22.69
CA ASP A 216 2.08 5.25 -21.89
C ASP A 216 2.10 5.55 -20.39
N PHE A 217 2.47 4.57 -19.58
CA PHE A 217 2.55 4.72 -18.12
C PHE A 217 3.97 4.95 -17.60
N PHE A 218 4.97 5.09 -18.48
CA PHE A 218 6.36 5.22 -18.07
C PHE A 218 6.55 6.49 -17.23
N LEU A 219 6.14 7.65 -17.76
CA LEU A 219 6.31 8.93 -17.08
C LEU A 219 5.52 8.98 -15.76
N ALA A 220 4.30 8.43 -15.75
CA ALA A 220 3.46 8.34 -14.56
C ALA A 220 4.12 7.47 -13.47
N SER A 221 4.67 6.31 -13.83
CA SER A 221 5.37 5.41 -12.89
C SER A 221 6.68 6.00 -12.37
N ILE A 222 7.48 6.65 -13.21
CA ILE A 222 8.72 7.29 -12.76
C ILE A 222 8.45 8.47 -11.83
N MET A 223 7.41 9.26 -12.09
CA MET A 223 6.95 10.30 -11.16
C MET A 223 6.52 9.69 -9.83
N ALA A 224 5.72 8.61 -9.84
CA ALA A 224 5.32 7.91 -8.63
C ALA A 224 6.52 7.41 -7.82
N ALA A 225 7.51 6.82 -8.50
CA ALA A 225 8.78 6.41 -7.89
C ALA A 225 9.55 7.60 -7.29
N ALA A 226 9.61 8.74 -7.99
CA ALA A 226 10.23 9.95 -7.44
C ALA A 226 9.53 10.43 -6.16
N VAL A 227 8.20 10.39 -6.11
CA VAL A 227 7.44 10.78 -4.93
C VAL A 227 7.64 9.79 -3.77
N LEU A 228 7.75 8.49 -4.04
CA LEU A 228 8.13 7.49 -3.04
C LEU A 228 9.52 7.75 -2.47
N LEU A 229 10.48 8.10 -3.32
CA LEU A 229 11.83 8.45 -2.89
C LEU A 229 11.82 9.68 -1.97
N VAL A 230 11.05 10.72 -2.33
CA VAL A 230 10.87 11.91 -1.49
C VAL A 230 10.21 11.56 -0.16
N SER A 231 9.19 10.69 -0.15
CA SER A 231 8.57 10.19 1.08
C SER A 231 9.60 9.52 2.00
N GLY A 232 10.38 8.58 1.45
CA GLY A 232 11.45 7.91 2.19
C GLY A 232 12.49 8.88 2.74
N ALA A 233 12.93 9.86 1.94
CA ALA A 233 13.90 10.87 2.35
C ALA A 233 13.38 11.79 3.47
N ILE A 234 12.12 12.22 3.38
CA ILE A 234 11.48 13.03 4.42
C ILE A 234 11.40 12.24 5.73
N THR A 235 10.95 10.98 5.67
CA THR A 235 10.87 10.10 6.84
C THR A 235 12.26 9.86 7.45
N TRP A 236 13.28 9.61 6.63
CA TRP A 236 14.67 9.48 7.11
C TRP A 236 15.12 10.74 7.85
N SER A 237 14.81 11.93 7.31
CA SER A 237 15.17 13.21 7.94
C SER A 237 14.36 13.55 9.21
N ALA A 238 13.27 12.81 9.48
CA ALA A 238 12.45 12.97 10.68
C ALA A 238 13.00 12.17 11.86
N ALA A 239 13.92 11.24 11.62
CA ALA A 239 14.59 10.49 12.67
C ALA A 239 15.27 11.46 13.65
N PRO A 240 15.09 11.29 14.97
CA PRO A 240 15.87 12.02 15.96
C PRO A 240 17.34 11.76 15.67
N LYS A 241 18.13 12.82 15.46
CA LYS A 241 19.58 12.66 15.39
C LYS A 241 20.04 12.21 16.77
N SER A 242 20.67 11.05 16.85
CA SER A 242 21.32 10.59 18.08
C SER A 242 22.25 11.70 18.59
N PRO A 243 22.27 11.98 19.91
CA PRO A 243 23.18 12.96 20.50
C PRO A 243 24.64 12.59 20.28
#